data_AF-A0AAW8JG02-F1
#
_entry.id   AF-A0AAW8JG02-F1
#
_cell.length_a   1.000
_cell.length_b   1.000
_cell.length_c   1.000
_cell.angle_alpha   90.00
_cell.angle_beta   90.00
_cell.angle_gamma   90.00
#
_symmetry.space_group_name_H-M   'P 1'
#
loop_
_entity.id
_entity.type
_entity.pdbx_description
1 polymer ?
#
loop_
_entity_poly.entity_id
_entity_poly.type
_entity_poly.pdbx_seq_one_letter_code
_entity_poly.pdbx_strand_id
1 'polypeptide(L)' 'MKKLKQTYLRKGEHPMVLMSIFSCAAKKQSWTSDEIKTVMIEARKADYSHMLKTLQSYCE' A
#
# COMPACT_ATOMS: atom_id res chain seq x y z
N MET A 1 4.51 -13.52 4.45
CA MET A 1 4.29 -12.07 4.24
C MET A 1 2.99 -11.68 4.92
N LYS A 2 2.98 -10.62 5.74
CA LYS A 2 1.72 -10.07 6.27
C LYS A 2 0.92 -9.48 5.10
N LYS A 3 -0.38 -9.71 5.09
CA LYS A 3 -1.32 -9.10 4.14
C LYS A 3 -2.32 -8.24 4.91
N LEU A 4 -2.72 -7.13 4.30
CA LEU A 4 -3.78 -6.27 4.77
C LEU A 4 -5.12 -6.88 4.43
N LYS A 5 -5.91 -7.20 5.46
CA LYS A 5 -7.31 -7.57 5.25
C LYS A 5 -8.16 -6.32 4.99
N GLN A 6 -9.03 -6.38 3.99
CA GLN A 6 -10.02 -5.33 3.65
C GLN A 6 -9.45 -3.94 3.31
N THR A 7 -8.45 -3.85 2.43
CA THR A 7 -8.07 -2.58 1.80
C THR A 7 -8.58 -2.49 0.37
N TYR A 8 -9.65 -1.70 0.18
CA TYR A 8 -10.17 -1.42 -1.16
C TYR A 8 -9.36 -0.30 -1.82
N LEU A 9 -8.35 -0.68 -2.61
CA LEU A 9 -7.57 0.24 -3.44
C LEU A 9 -8.28 0.43 -4.79
N ARG A 10 -8.97 1.55 -4.96
CA ARG A 10 -9.69 1.88 -6.21
C ARG A 10 -8.71 2.29 -7.31
N LYS A 11 -8.77 1.59 -8.44
CA LYS A 11 -8.04 1.98 -9.64
C LYS A 11 -8.61 3.32 -10.16
N GLY A 12 -7.73 4.30 -10.40
CA GLY A 12 -8.10 5.65 -10.86
C GLY A 12 -7.97 6.73 -9.78
N GLU A 13 -7.80 6.34 -8.52
CA GLU A 13 -7.48 7.27 -7.43
C GLU A 13 -6.06 7.82 -7.57
N HIS A 14 -5.82 9.01 -7.02
CA HIS A 14 -4.48 9.61 -7.04
C HIS A 14 -3.47 8.74 -6.25
N PRO A 15 -2.20 8.59 -6.71
CA PRO A 15 -1.16 7.84 -6.01
C PRO A 15 -1.06 8.12 -4.51
N MET A 16 -1.12 9.40 -4.13
CA MET A 16 -1.06 9.80 -2.72
C MET A 16 -2.23 9.29 -1.89
N VAL A 17 -3.43 9.21 -2.49
CA VAL A 17 -4.63 8.67 -1.84
C VAL A 17 -4.46 7.16 -1.63
N LEU A 18 -3.98 6.43 -2.63
CA LEU A 18 -3.72 4.99 -2.50
C LEU A 18 -2.67 4.68 -1.44
N MET A 19 -1.58 5.44 -1.42
CA MET A 19 -0.52 5.31 -0.42
C MET A 19 -1.01 5.66 0.99
N SER A 20 -1.87 6.67 1.14
CA SER A 20 -2.41 7.05 2.45
C SER A 20 -3.42 6.03 2.98
N ILE A 21 -4.29 5.49 2.11
CA ILE A 21 -5.21 4.39 2.44
C ILE A 21 -4.43 3.17 2.93
N PHE A 22 -3.41 2.74 2.18
CA PHE A 22 -2.57 1.61 2.56
C PHE A 22 -1.87 1.85 3.90
N SER A 23 -1.22 3.01 4.06
CA SER A 23 -0.50 3.35 5.29
C SER A 23 -1.42 3.37 6.51
N CYS A 24 -2.63 3.91 6.36
CA CYS A 24 -3.61 3.99 7.44
C CYS A 24 -4.11 2.60 7.83
N ALA A 25 -4.43 1.75 6.84
CA ALA A 25 -4.85 0.38 7.09
C ALA A 25 -3.74 -0.48 7.72
N ALA A 26 -2.50 -0.32 7.26
CA ALA A 26 -1.33 -1.01 7.82
C ALA A 26 -1.10 -0.63 9.29
N LYS A 27 -1.18 0.66 9.62
CA LYS A 27 -1.13 1.11 11.02
C LYS A 27 -2.23 0.49 11.87
N LYS A 28 -3.46 0.39 11.35
CA LYS A 28 -4.59 -0.25 12.05
C LYS A 28 -4.39 -1.76 12.27
N GLN A 29 -3.62 -2.42 11.42
CA GLN A 29 -3.30 -3.84 11.51
C GLN A 29 -1.95 -4.11 12.19
N SER A 30 -1.48 -3.15 13.00
CA SER A 30 -0.22 -3.28 13.77
C SER A 30 1.01 -3.54 12.91
N TRP A 31 1.03 -3.01 11.68
CA TRP A 31 2.25 -2.96 10.89
C TRP A 31 3.20 -1.93 11.48
N THR A 32 4.49 -2.24 11.46
CA THR A 32 5.51 -1.31 11.94
C THR A 32 5.72 -0.20 10.93
N SER A 33 6.21 0.94 11.40
CA SER A 33 6.57 2.07 10.54
C SER A 33 7.59 1.67 9.46
N ASP A 34 8.48 0.73 9.76
CA ASP A 34 9.50 0.26 8.83
C ASP A 34 8.94 -0.69 7.77
N GLU A 35 8.01 -1.58 8.15
CA GLU A 35 7.25 -2.41 7.19
C GLU A 35 6.50 -1.50 6.19
N ILE A 36 5.82 -0.46 6.68
CA ILE A 36 5.10 0.49 5.83
C ILE A 36 6.06 1.27 4.92
N LYS A 37 7.16 1.80 5.47
CA LYS A 37 8.16 2.54 4.67
C LYS A 37 8.73 1.69 3.56
N THR A 38 9.00 0.41 3.83
CA THR A 38 9.55 -0.52 2.84
C THR A 38 8.59 -0.68 1.66
N VAL A 39 7.30 -0.91 1.92
CA VAL A 39 6.29 -1.00 0.86
C VAL A 39 6.13 0.32 0.11
N MET A 40 6.18 1.46 0.81
CA MET A 40 6.06 2.79 0.21
C MET A 40 7.25 3.16 -0.68
N ILE A 41 8.45 2.71 -0.34
CA ILE A 41 9.65 2.89 -1.16
C ILE A 41 9.52 2.03 -2.42
N GLU A 42 9.14 0.77 -2.28
CA GLU A 42 8.94 -0.14 -3.41
C GLU A 42 7.86 0.38 -4.37
N ALA A 43 6.72 0.80 -3.83
CA ALA A 43 5.61 1.31 -4.62
C ALA A 43 5.97 2.60 -5.39
N ARG A 44 6.96 3.38 -4.93
CA ARG A 44 7.42 4.61 -5.59
C ARG A 44 8.54 4.42 -6.62
N LYS A 45 9.04 3.21 -6.82
CA LYS A 45 10.18 2.97 -7.73
C LYS A 45 9.87 3.18 -9.21
N ALA A 46 8.60 3.13 -9.61
CA ALA A 46 8.22 3.13 -11.01
C ALA A 46 6.90 3.89 -11.24
N ASP A 47 6.03 3.36 -12.09
CA ASP A 47 4.81 4.01 -12.55
C ASP A 47 3.59 3.68 -11.67
N TYR A 48 2.46 4.34 -11.97
CA TYR A 48 1.20 4.10 -11.27
C TYR A 48 0.80 2.61 -11.25
N SER A 49 1.03 1.91 -12.36
CA SER A 49 0.70 0.49 -12.48
C SER A 49 1.55 -0.37 -11.57
N HIS A 50 2.86 -0.11 -11.49
CA HIS A 50 3.76 -0.77 -10.56
C HIS A 50 3.35 -0.47 -9.12
N MET A 51 3.13 0.80 -8.77
CA MET A 51 2.67 1.20 -7.44
C MET A 51 1.40 0.43 -7.03
N LEU A 52 0.39 0.39 -7.90
CA LEU A 52 -0.87 -0.29 -7.61
C LEU A 52 -0.66 -1.81 -7.42
N LYS A 53 0.12 -2.45 -8.30
CA LYS A 53 0.44 -3.88 -8.17
C LYS A 53 1.20 -4.19 -6.89
N THR A 54 2.16 -3.34 -6.52
CA THR A 54 2.93 -3.48 -5.29
C THR A 54 2.00 -3.35 -4.09
N LEU A 55 1.13 -2.34 -4.02
CA LEU A 55 0.19 -2.23 -2.90
C LEU A 55 -0.81 -3.39 -2.86
N GLN A 56 -1.30 -3.85 -4.02
CA GLN A 56 -2.23 -4.99 -4.13
C GLN A 56 -1.60 -6.32 -3.70
N SER A 57 -0.31 -6.54 -3.91
CA SER A 57 0.37 -7.78 -3.49
C SER A 57 0.39 -7.95 -1.97
N TYR A 58 0.30 -6.83 -1.23
CA TYR A 58 0.19 -6.78 0.22
C TYR A 58 -1.25 -6.66 0.73
N CYS A 59 -2.26 -6.71 -0.15
CA CYS A 59 -3.68 -6.77 0.24
C CYS A 59 -4.23 -8.20 0.06
N GLU A 60 -5.14 -8.62 0.94
CA GLU A 60 -5.90 -9.88 0.88
C GLU A 60 -7.38 -9.61 0.58
#